data_AF-A0A7C9D5U2-F1
#
_entry.id   AF-A0A7C9D5U2-F1
#
_cell.length_a   1.000
_cell.length_b   1.000
_cell.length_c   1.000
_cell.angle_alpha   90.00
_cell.angle_beta   90.00
_cell.angle_gamma   90.00
#
_symmetry.space_group_name_H-M   'P 1'
#
loop_
_entity.id
_entity.type
_entity.pdbx_description
1 polymer ?
#
loop_
_entity_poly.entity_id
_entity_poly.type
_entity_poly.pdbx_seq_one_letter_code
_entity_poly.pdbx_strand_id
1 'polypeptide(L)'
;MDCEVDDKQVLEDGHVISIVDNSHNMGVKRQVVYNTSNHVAHCSCKKFECEGIPYRHILCVLKGKGLRKMPNYYILNRWTKTASSKSIFDVNGILLEACSQLLHEDMLILHNWLEFLNCMRIAGRDPKKLGLVRKRIQNVLKELKELDGGTSKSKISELESFIGSSASEQIDILPPK
;
A
#
# COMPACT_ATOMS: atom_id res chain seq x y z
N MET A 1 -17.93 3.32 -30.12
CA MET A 1 -17.48 2.25 -29.19
C MET A 1 -17.98 0.99 -29.83
N ASP A 2 -17.11 0.28 -30.53
CA ASP A 2 -17.53 -0.73 -31.52
C ASP A 2 -17.62 -2.10 -30.85
N CYS A 3 -18.25 -2.10 -29.67
CA CYS A 3 -18.41 -3.27 -28.81
C CYS A 3 -19.88 -3.36 -28.42
N GLU A 4 -20.50 -4.48 -28.77
CA GLU A 4 -21.91 -4.74 -28.49
C GLU A 4 -22.02 -5.94 -27.55
N VAL A 5 -22.98 -5.89 -26.63
CA VAL A 5 -23.28 -7.01 -25.74
C VAL A 5 -24.10 -8.03 -26.53
N ASP A 6 -23.57 -9.25 -26.63
CA ASP A 6 -24.14 -10.36 -27.40
C ASP A 6 -24.93 -11.31 -26.50
N ASP A 7 -24.41 -11.62 -25.32
CA ASP A 7 -25.06 -12.51 -24.34
C ASP A 7 -24.71 -12.11 -22.90
N LYS A 8 -25.57 -12.48 -21.96
CA LYS A 8 -25.38 -12.22 -20.53
C LYS A 8 -25.89 -13.40 -19.70
N GLN A 9 -24.97 -14.02 -18.97
CA GLN A 9 -25.24 -15.11 -18.02
C GLN A 9 -25.04 -14.59 -16.59
N VAL A 10 -25.93 -14.97 -15.68
CA VAL A 10 -25.87 -14.59 -14.26
C VAL A 10 -25.21 -15.73 -13.48
N LEU A 11 -24.27 -15.39 -12.61
CA LEU A 11 -23.65 -16.29 -11.62
C LEU A 11 -23.99 -15.79 -10.21
N GLU A 12 -23.79 -16.64 -9.20
CA GLU A 12 -24.04 -16.30 -7.79
C GLU A 12 -23.35 -14.99 -7.36
N ASP A 13 -22.10 -14.77 -7.81
CA ASP A 13 -21.30 -13.59 -7.44
C ASP A 13 -21.08 -12.57 -8.58
N GLY A 14 -21.80 -12.71 -9.69
CA GLY A 14 -21.54 -11.85 -10.84
C GLY A 14 -22.29 -12.15 -12.13
N HIS A 15 -21.72 -11.66 -13.22
CA HIS A 15 -22.25 -11.80 -14.57
C HIS A 15 -21.13 -12.17 -15.52
N VAL A 16 -21.36 -13.15 -16.38
CA VAL A 16 -20.54 -13.37 -17.58
C VAL A 16 -21.23 -12.65 -18.73
N ILE A 17 -20.54 -11.69 -19.33
CA ILE A 17 -21.04 -10.86 -20.42
C ILE A 17 -20.20 -11.15 -21.67
N SER A 18 -20.84 -11.62 -22.72
CA SER A 18 -20.23 -11.81 -24.03
C SER A 18 -20.32 -10.51 -24.81
N ILE A 19 -19.20 -10.04 -25.33
CA ILE A 19 -19.08 -8.82 -26.12
C ILE A 19 -18.54 -9.16 -27.49
N VAL A 20 -19.20 -8.68 -28.53
CA VAL A 20 -18.69 -8.74 -29.91
C VAL A 20 -17.86 -7.47 -30.16
N ASP A 21 -16.60 -7.66 -30.54
CA ASP A 21 -15.65 -6.59 -30.81
C ASP A 21 -15.43 -6.41 -32.32
N ASN A 22 -15.96 -5.30 -32.85
CA ASN A 22 -15.98 -5.02 -34.27
C ASN A 22 -14.81 -4.14 -34.75
N SER A 23 -13.90 -3.73 -33.86
CA SER A 23 -12.88 -2.72 -34.20
C SER A 23 -11.85 -3.15 -35.26
N HIS A 24 -11.72 -4.44 -35.56
CA HIS A 24 -10.74 -4.99 -36.49
C HIS A 24 -11.41 -5.79 -37.63
N ASN A 25 -12.67 -5.47 -38.00
CA ASN A 25 -13.43 -6.12 -39.08
C ASN A 25 -13.67 -7.64 -38.93
N MET A 26 -13.42 -8.24 -37.75
CA MET A 26 -13.49 -9.70 -37.53
C MET A 26 -14.53 -10.14 -36.48
N GLY A 27 -15.36 -9.24 -35.95
CA GLY A 27 -16.44 -9.59 -35.02
C GLY A 27 -16.00 -10.51 -33.87
N VAL A 28 -14.86 -10.21 -33.24
CA VAL A 28 -14.22 -11.14 -32.30
C VAL A 28 -15.02 -11.17 -31.00
N LYS A 29 -15.53 -12.34 -30.62
CA LYS A 29 -16.20 -12.52 -29.33
C LYS A 29 -15.20 -12.48 -28.19
N ARG A 30 -15.52 -11.69 -27.17
CA ARG A 30 -14.76 -11.52 -25.94
C ARG A 30 -15.66 -11.77 -24.75
N GLN A 31 -15.14 -12.45 -23.75
CA GLN A 31 -15.88 -12.73 -22.53
C GLN A 31 -15.41 -11.76 -21.44
N VAL A 32 -16.35 -11.11 -20.77
CA VAL A 32 -16.10 -10.26 -19.62
C VAL A 32 -16.81 -10.85 -18.41
N VAL A 33 -16.03 -11.23 -17.40
CA VAL A 33 -16.54 -11.68 -16.10
C VAL A 33 -16.63 -10.45 -15.21
N TYR A 34 -17.83 -10.07 -14.81
CA TYR A 34 -18.11 -8.90 -13.98
C TYR A 34 -18.64 -9.31 -12.61
N ASN A 35 -17.93 -8.93 -11.55
CA ASN A 35 -18.35 -9.12 -10.18
C ASN A 35 -19.22 -7.94 -9.73
N THR A 36 -20.43 -8.24 -9.24
CA THR A 36 -21.40 -7.24 -8.81
C THR A 36 -21.07 -6.59 -7.47
N SER A 37 -20.36 -7.30 -6.61
CA SER A 37 -20.07 -6.91 -5.24
C SER A 37 -18.98 -5.83 -5.18
N ASN A 38 -17.97 -5.93 -6.04
CA ASN A 38 -16.83 -5.00 -6.06
C ASN A 38 -16.70 -4.19 -7.37
N HIS A 39 -17.62 -4.38 -8.32
CA HIS A 39 -17.62 -3.72 -9.63
C HIS A 39 -16.38 -4.00 -10.50
N VAL A 40 -15.66 -5.09 -10.24
CA VAL A 40 -14.49 -5.50 -11.02
C VAL A 40 -14.92 -6.40 -12.17
N ALA A 41 -14.40 -6.10 -13.34
CA ALA A 41 -14.57 -6.83 -14.59
C ALA A 41 -13.22 -7.34 -15.16
N HIS A 42 -13.18 -8.60 -15.57
CA HIS A 42 -12.03 -9.21 -16.22
C HIS A 42 -12.40 -9.62 -17.64
N CYS A 43 -11.61 -9.18 -18.63
CA CYS A 43 -11.83 -9.54 -20.03
C CYS A 43 -10.86 -10.64 -20.47
N SER A 44 -11.33 -11.56 -21.31
CA SER A 44 -10.50 -12.58 -21.95
C SER A 44 -9.39 -12.02 -22.84
N CYS A 45 -9.44 -10.74 -23.21
CA CYS A 45 -8.35 -10.08 -23.95
C CYS A 45 -7.11 -9.80 -23.08
N LYS A 46 -7.23 -9.86 -21.75
CA LYS A 46 -6.14 -9.66 -20.77
C LYS A 46 -5.36 -8.34 -20.90
N LYS A 47 -5.92 -7.35 -21.60
CA LYS A 47 -5.27 -6.06 -21.85
C LYS A 47 -5.02 -5.26 -20.56
N PHE A 48 -5.93 -5.32 -19.59
CA PHE A 48 -5.69 -4.66 -18.31
C PHE A 48 -4.56 -5.35 -17.54
N GLU A 49 -4.53 -6.68 -17.53
CA GLU A 49 -3.47 -7.45 -16.87
C GLU A 49 -2.10 -7.24 -17.52
N CYS A 50 -2.05 -7.02 -18.84
CA CYS A 50 -0.80 -6.78 -19.57
C CYS A 50 -0.34 -5.32 -19.58
N GLU A 51 -1.26 -4.36 -19.78
CA GLU A 51 -0.94 -2.95 -20.03
C GLU A 51 -1.32 -2.04 -18.85
N GLY A 52 -2.06 -2.57 -17.87
CA GLY A 52 -2.52 -1.81 -16.71
C GLY A 52 -3.59 -0.75 -17.03
N ILE A 53 -4.19 -0.80 -18.23
CA ILE A 53 -5.23 0.13 -18.66
C ILE A 53 -6.51 -0.65 -18.97
N PRO A 54 -7.65 -0.29 -18.35
CA PRO A 54 -8.95 -0.90 -18.65
C PRO A 54 -9.30 -0.68 -20.12
N TYR A 55 -9.37 -1.77 -20.87
CA TYR A 55 -9.61 -1.73 -22.30
C TYR A 55 -11.11 -1.61 -22.63
N ARG A 56 -11.45 -1.31 -23.89
CA ARG A 56 -12.81 -1.00 -24.35
C ARG A 56 -13.90 -1.98 -23.89
N HIS A 57 -13.60 -3.27 -23.76
CA HIS A 57 -14.55 -4.29 -23.30
C HIS A 57 -14.96 -4.09 -21.84
N ILE A 58 -13.98 -3.86 -20.96
CA ILE A 58 -14.23 -3.56 -19.54
C ILE A 58 -15.01 -2.24 -19.45
N LEU A 59 -14.59 -1.22 -20.17
CA LEU A 59 -15.26 0.09 -20.17
C LEU A 59 -16.72 0.00 -20.66
N CYS A 60 -17.00 -0.84 -21.66
CA CYS A 60 -18.35 -1.10 -22.16
C CYS A 60 -19.23 -1.69 -21.04
N VAL A 61 -18.76 -2.71 -20.33
CA VAL A 61 -19.50 -3.31 -19.21
C VAL A 61 -19.74 -2.30 -18.09
N LEU A 62 -18.72 -1.56 -17.64
CA LEU A 62 -18.87 -0.60 -16.54
C LEU A 62 -19.87 0.50 -16.89
N LYS A 63 -19.85 1.00 -18.13
CA LYS A 63 -20.85 1.96 -18.63
C LYS A 63 -22.24 1.37 -18.68
N GLY A 64 -22.39 0.14 -19.19
CA GLY A 64 -23.68 -0.57 -19.21
C GLY A 64 -24.25 -0.84 -17.82
N LYS A 65 -23.39 -0.93 -16.79
CA LYS A 65 -23.76 -1.02 -15.38
C LYS A 65 -24.01 0.34 -14.71
N GLY A 66 -23.91 1.45 -15.45
CA GLY A 66 -24.19 2.79 -14.94
C GLY A 66 -23.10 3.40 -14.05
N LEU A 67 -21.89 2.83 -14.04
CA LEU A 67 -20.80 3.36 -13.23
C LEU A 67 -20.25 4.65 -13.83
N ARG A 68 -20.42 5.75 -13.09
CA ARG A 68 -19.94 7.10 -13.46
C ARG A 68 -18.50 7.35 -13.05
N LYS A 69 -17.98 6.58 -12.09
CA LYS A 69 -16.61 6.65 -11.59
C LYS A 69 -15.93 5.31 -11.81
N MET A 70 -14.63 5.37 -12.07
CA MET A 70 -13.83 4.17 -12.23
C MET A 70 -13.62 3.48 -10.88
N PRO A 71 -13.86 2.16 -10.75
CA PRO A 71 -13.51 1.42 -9.54
C PRO A 71 -12.02 1.56 -9.22
N ASN A 72 -11.69 1.69 -7.92
CA ASN A 72 -10.31 1.89 -7.45
C ASN A 72 -9.36 0.78 -7.92
N TYR A 73 -9.86 -0.45 -8.09
CA TYR A 73 -9.11 -1.58 -8.62
C TYR A 73 -8.36 -1.27 -9.92
N TYR A 74 -8.91 -0.39 -10.75
CA TYR A 74 -8.33 -0.03 -12.04
C TYR A 74 -7.41 1.20 -12.02
N ILE A 75 -7.33 1.89 -10.89
CA ILE A 75 -6.49 3.07 -10.73
C ILE A 75 -5.13 2.61 -10.19
N LEU A 76 -4.25 2.21 -11.10
CA LEU A 76 -2.89 1.79 -10.73
C LEU A 76 -2.03 3.01 -10.38
N ASN A 77 -1.07 2.84 -9.46
CA ASN A 77 -0.14 3.89 -9.04
C ASN A 77 0.53 4.63 -10.22
N ARG A 78 0.88 3.91 -11.31
CA ARG A 78 1.44 4.49 -12.53
C ARG A 78 0.58 5.58 -13.17
N TRP A 79 -0.74 5.51 -13.00
CA TRP A 79 -1.73 6.43 -13.57
C TRP A 79 -2.20 7.50 -12.58
N THR A 80 -1.67 7.48 -11.36
CA THR A 80 -1.96 8.50 -10.35
C THR A 80 -1.03 9.69 -10.51
N LYS A 81 -1.43 10.86 -9.99
CA LYS A 81 -0.59 12.06 -9.99
C LYS A 81 0.73 11.85 -9.23
N THR A 82 0.74 10.93 -8.28
CA THR A 82 1.90 10.55 -7.48
C THR A 82 2.76 9.45 -8.11
N ALA A 83 2.48 9.04 -9.36
CA ALA A 83 3.26 8.03 -10.08
C ALA A 83 4.76 8.36 -10.18
N SER A 84 5.08 9.66 -10.21
CA SER A 84 6.44 10.19 -10.29
C SER A 84 6.99 10.68 -8.94
N SER A 85 6.25 10.52 -7.83
CA SER A 85 6.69 10.90 -6.49
C SER A 85 7.80 9.96 -5.98
N LYS A 86 8.97 10.07 -6.58
CA LYS A 86 10.26 9.73 -5.98
C LYS A 86 10.86 11.04 -5.45
N SER A 87 11.55 11.00 -4.32
CA SER A 87 12.23 12.18 -3.77
C SER A 87 13.31 12.65 -4.74
N ILE A 88 13.13 13.82 -5.36
CA ILE A 88 14.16 14.46 -6.19
C ILE A 88 14.66 15.67 -5.42
N PHE A 89 15.94 15.67 -5.07
CA PHE A 89 16.65 16.83 -4.54
C PHE A 89 17.38 17.53 -5.68
N ASP A 90 17.49 18.86 -5.63
CA ASP A 90 18.41 19.58 -6.52
C ASP A 90 19.87 19.41 -6.04
N VAL A 91 20.83 19.90 -6.85
CA VAL A 91 22.27 19.82 -6.55
C VAL A 91 22.66 20.55 -5.24
N ASN A 92 21.79 21.44 -4.75
CA ASN A 92 21.98 22.21 -3.53
C ASN A 92 21.27 21.60 -2.31
N GLY A 93 20.59 20.47 -2.48
CA GLY A 93 19.81 19.81 -1.42
C GLY A 93 18.49 20.50 -1.10
N ILE A 94 17.99 21.36 -1.99
CA ILE A 94 16.66 21.98 -1.85
C ILE A 94 15.60 21.02 -2.36
N LEU A 95 14.50 20.95 -1.61
CA LEU A 95 13.35 20.12 -1.92
C LEU A 95 12.61 20.68 -3.14
N LEU A 96 12.48 19.88 -4.21
CA LEU A 96 11.67 20.27 -5.36
C LEU A 96 10.18 20.24 -5.00
N GLU A 97 9.44 21.22 -5.53
CA GLU A 97 8.03 21.58 -5.27
C GLU A 97 7.02 20.41 -5.38
N ALA A 98 7.44 19.29 -5.97
CA ALA A 98 6.71 18.03 -6.08
C ALA A 98 6.37 17.35 -4.73
N CYS A 99 6.92 17.82 -3.60
CA CYS A 99 6.68 17.24 -2.27
C CYS A 99 5.41 17.75 -1.58
N SER A 100 4.71 18.71 -2.20
CA SER A 100 3.43 19.26 -1.73
C SER A 100 2.27 18.25 -1.75
N GLN A 101 2.47 17.06 -2.34
CA GLN A 101 1.43 16.05 -2.57
C GLN A 101 1.62 14.76 -1.75
N LEU A 102 2.62 14.70 -0.86
CA LEU A 102 2.82 13.55 0.04
C LEU A 102 1.81 13.56 1.19
N LEU A 103 1.48 12.39 1.75
CA LEU A 103 0.70 12.29 2.99
C LEU A 103 1.44 12.98 4.15
N HIS A 104 0.71 13.44 5.17
CA HIS A 104 1.28 14.21 6.29
C HIS A 104 2.42 13.46 7.00
N GLU A 105 2.27 12.15 7.22
CA GLU A 105 3.29 11.30 7.85
C GLU A 105 4.54 11.16 6.96
N ASP A 106 4.36 10.94 5.66
CA ASP A 106 5.47 10.88 4.69
C ASP A 106 6.22 12.22 4.60
N MET A 107 5.50 13.33 4.72
CA MET A 107 6.07 14.68 4.76
C MET A 107 6.92 14.88 6.03
N LEU A 108 6.47 14.39 7.19
CA LEU A 108 7.24 14.45 8.44
C LEU A 108 8.53 13.63 8.34
N ILE A 109 8.45 12.40 7.81
CA ILE A 109 9.64 11.56 7.61
C ILE A 109 10.65 12.26 6.70
N LEU A 110 10.17 12.81 5.58
CA LEU A 110 11.00 13.55 4.63
C LEU A 110 11.65 14.79 5.25
N HIS A 111 10.89 15.59 6.01
CA HIS A 111 11.39 16.79 6.67
C HIS A 111 12.49 16.46 7.68
N ASN A 112 12.27 15.44 8.52
CA ASN A 112 13.29 14.98 9.49
C ASN A 112 14.56 14.49 8.77
N TRP A 113 14.42 13.76 7.66
CA TRP A 113 15.56 13.34 6.84
C TRP A 113 16.33 14.52 6.25
N LEU A 114 15.63 15.55 5.77
CA LEU A 114 16.22 16.77 5.22
C LEU A 114 16.99 17.56 6.27
N GLU A 115 16.40 17.75 7.45
CA GLU A 115 17.06 18.43 8.56
C GLU A 115 18.33 17.69 8.98
N PHE A 116 18.27 16.35 9.05
CA PHE A 116 19.44 15.53 9.30
C PHE A 116 20.51 15.69 8.20
N LEU A 117 20.08 15.67 6.94
CA LEU A 117 20.79 16.14 5.74
C LEU A 117 21.68 17.35 6.01
N ASN A 118 20.98 18.41 6.41
CA ASN A 118 21.53 19.71 6.67
C ASN A 118 22.47 19.71 7.88
N CYS A 119 22.16 18.97 8.94
CA CYS A 119 23.05 18.78 10.08
C CYS A 119 24.40 18.18 9.65
N MET A 120 24.38 17.15 8.81
CA MET A 120 25.60 16.51 8.30
C MET A 120 26.42 17.46 7.42
N ARG A 121 25.74 18.26 6.58
CA ARG A 121 26.38 19.31 5.78
C ARG A 121 27.06 20.36 6.65
N ILE A 122 26.39 20.86 7.71
CA ILE A 122 26.94 21.86 8.65
C ILE A 122 28.08 21.28 9.49
N ALA A 123 27.98 20.01 9.89
CA ALA A 123 29.02 19.32 10.61
C ALA A 123 30.29 19.14 9.75
N GLY A 124 30.13 18.87 8.45
CA GLY A 124 31.23 18.64 7.53
C GLY A 124 32.12 17.49 8.02
N ARG A 125 33.45 17.66 7.91
CA ARG A 125 34.44 16.70 8.42
C ARG A 125 34.95 17.04 9.83
N ASP A 126 34.26 17.91 10.57
CA ASP A 126 34.65 18.28 11.94
C ASP A 126 34.30 17.17 12.93
N PRO A 127 35.30 16.52 13.57
CA PRO A 127 35.05 15.38 14.46
C PRO A 127 34.21 15.75 15.70
N LYS A 128 34.32 16.99 16.21
CA LYS A 128 33.56 17.45 17.38
C LYS A 128 32.08 17.61 17.01
N LYS A 129 31.80 18.25 15.87
CA LYS A 129 30.42 18.42 15.37
C LYS A 129 29.77 17.08 15.02
N LEU A 130 30.51 16.20 14.34
CA LEU A 130 30.04 14.84 14.06
C LEU A 130 29.79 14.03 15.34
N GLY A 131 30.65 14.19 16.35
CA GLY A 131 30.45 13.60 17.68
C GLY A 131 29.15 14.06 18.35
N LEU A 132 28.82 15.35 18.25
CA LEU A 132 27.57 15.91 18.75
C LEU A 132 26.35 15.32 18.02
N VAL A 133 26.38 15.32 16.67
CA VAL A 133 25.31 14.77 15.84
C VAL A 133 25.07 13.30 16.19
N ARG A 134 26.14 12.49 16.26
CA ARG A 134 26.07 11.08 16.65
C ARG A 134 25.45 10.89 18.04
N LYS A 135 25.88 11.66 19.04
CA LYS A 135 25.33 11.57 20.40
C LYS A 135 23.82 11.85 20.43
N ARG A 136 23.37 12.86 19.69
CA ARG A 136 21.94 13.21 19.61
C ARG A 136 21.12 12.12 18.91
N ILE A 137 21.59 11.59 17.79
CA ILE A 137 20.91 10.47 17.10
C ILE A 137 20.79 9.26 18.03
N GLN A 138 21.86 8.90 18.74
CA GLN A 138 21.83 7.76 19.67
C GLN A 138 20.77 7.94 20.77
N ASN A 139 20.58 9.16 21.28
CA ASN A 139 19.53 9.45 22.24
C ASN A 139 18.14 9.30 21.61
N VAL A 140 17.90 9.89 20.43
CA VAL A 140 16.61 9.77 19.72
C VAL A 140 16.27 8.30 19.45
N LEU A 141 17.24 7.49 19.02
CA LEU A 141 17.05 6.06 18.80
C LEU A 141 16.67 5.30 20.07
N LYS A 142 17.15 5.76 21.24
CA LYS A 142 16.79 5.17 22.53
C LYS A 142 15.35 5.51 22.89
N GLU A 143 14.98 6.79 22.81
CA GLU A 143 13.63 7.29 23.10
C GLU A 143 12.58 6.63 22.18
N LEU A 144 12.86 6.49 20.88
CA LEU A 144 11.96 5.82 19.94
C LEU A 144 11.74 4.34 20.27
N LYS A 145 12.77 3.63 20.76
CA LYS A 145 12.64 2.24 21.22
C LYS A 145 11.83 2.12 22.50
N GLU A 146 11.92 3.12 23.38
CA GLU A 146 11.11 3.16 24.62
C GLU A 146 9.63 3.40 24.31
N LEU A 147 9.32 4.20 23.27
CA LEU A 147 7.96 4.41 22.78
C LEU A 147 7.36 3.14 22.14
N ASP A 148 8.16 2.36 21.43
CA ASP A 148 7.77 1.04 20.88
C ASP A 148 7.72 -0.06 21.97
N GLY A 149 8.35 0.22 23.12
CA GLY A 149 8.46 -0.67 24.29
C GLY A 149 7.18 -0.89 25.09
N GLY A 150 6.03 -0.43 24.60
CA GLY A 150 4.70 -0.69 25.13
C GLY A 150 4.15 -2.08 24.79
N THR A 151 4.96 -3.16 24.82
CA THR A 151 4.58 -4.55 25.15
C THR A 151 5.88 -5.37 25.26
N SER A 152 6.70 -5.10 26.28
CA SER A 152 7.48 -6.19 26.87
C SER A 152 6.54 -7.02 27.75
N LYS A 153 5.59 -7.74 27.15
CA LYS A 153 5.02 -8.89 27.85
C LYS A 153 6.17 -9.88 27.97
N SER A 154 6.71 -10.03 29.17
CA SER A 154 7.55 -11.20 29.50
C SER A 154 6.84 -12.44 28.94
N LYS A 155 7.57 -13.36 28.31
CA LYS A 155 6.97 -14.61 27.77
C LYS A 155 6.10 -15.34 28.81
N ILE A 156 6.40 -15.14 30.08
CA ILE A 156 5.62 -15.63 31.23
C ILE A 156 4.23 -14.99 31.27
N SER A 157 4.12 -13.67 31.08
CA SER A 157 2.83 -12.95 31.09
C SER A 157 1.92 -13.31 29.92
N GLU A 158 2.47 -13.63 28.74
CA GLU A 158 1.69 -14.19 27.62
C GLU A 158 1.10 -15.56 27.98
N LEU A 159 1.93 -16.45 28.53
CA LEU A 159 1.51 -17.78 28.97
C LEU A 159 0.48 -17.72 30.10
N GLU A 160 0.70 -16.88 31.12
CA GLU A 160 -0.25 -16.71 32.22
C GLU A 160 -1.59 -16.13 31.74
N SER A 161 -1.58 -15.23 30.74
CA SER A 161 -2.82 -14.71 30.15
C SER A 161 -3.58 -15.78 29.35
N PHE A 162 -2.87 -16.70 28.70
CA PHE A 162 -3.46 -17.78 27.91
C PHE A 162 -4.05 -18.89 28.81
N ILE A 163 -3.37 -19.20 29.92
CA ILE A 163 -3.76 -20.26 30.86
C ILE A 163 -4.76 -19.74 31.90
N GLY A 164 -4.87 -18.41 32.06
CA GLY A 164 -5.79 -17.77 33.01
C GLY A 164 -5.37 -17.94 34.47
N SER A 165 -4.10 -18.27 34.71
CA SER A 165 -3.55 -18.55 36.02
C SER A 165 -2.08 -18.15 36.07
N SER A 166 -1.67 -17.49 37.16
CA SER A 166 -0.28 -17.19 37.44
C SER A 166 0.38 -18.31 38.22
N ALA A 167 1.67 -18.56 37.97
CA ALA A 167 2.40 -19.58 38.72
C ALA A 167 2.51 -19.17 40.20
N SER A 168 2.21 -20.09 41.12
CA SER A 168 2.34 -19.82 42.56
C SER A 168 3.81 -19.66 42.94
N GLU A 169 4.15 -18.64 43.72
CA GLU A 169 5.51 -18.36 44.18
C GLU A 169 6.03 -19.38 45.21
N GLN A 170 5.15 -20.25 45.73
CA GLN A 170 5.49 -21.25 46.74
C GLN A 170 5.06 -22.65 46.30
N ILE A 171 6.05 -23.51 46.05
CA ILE A 171 5.84 -24.92 45.68
C ILE A 171 6.33 -25.78 46.85
N ASP A 172 5.39 -26.33 47.62
CA ASP A 172 5.70 -27.30 48.67
C ASP A 172 5.71 -28.72 48.08
N ILE A 173 6.90 -29.33 48.02
CA ILE A 173 7.09 -30.70 47.54
C ILE A 173 6.91 -31.66 48.72
N LEU A 174 5.87 -32.50 48.68
CA LEU A 174 5.64 -33.54 49.67
C LEU A 174 6.25 -34.88 49.21
N PRO A 175 6.87 -35.66 50.13
CA PRO A 175 7.40 -36.98 49.79
C PRO A 175 6.27 -37.99 49.51
N PRO A 176 6.50 -38.98 48.63
CA PRO A 176 5.54 -40.05 48.34
C PRO A 176 5.21 -40.88 49.60
N LYS A 177 3.94 -41.28 49.76
CA LYS A 177 3.48 -42.21 50.81
C LYS A 177 3.92 -43.64 50.54
#